data_AF-C3Y6Z1-F1
#
_entry.id   AF-C3Y6Z1-F1
#
_cell.length_a   1.000
_cell.length_b   1.000
_cell.length_c   1.000
_cell.angle_alpha   90.00
_cell.angle_beta   90.00
_cell.angle_gamma   90.00
#
_symmetry.space_group_name_H-M   'P 1'
#
loop_
_entity.id
_entity.type
_entity.pdbx_description
1 polymer ?
#
loop_
_entity_poly.entity_id
_entity_poly.type
_entity_poly.pdbx_seq_one_letter_code
_entity_poly.pdbx_strand_id
1 'polypeptide(L)'
;MGLAVYNSIILDMRFPPCCYKKLLSPAVVPYGNPRARVGLVSLTVDDLQQTMPDLAHGLKELLEYEGNVEEDLCMTFQVSRTEFGIVRTMNLKPGGDKIPVTNENRAGEVYCYSTCFHELR
;
A
#
# COMPACT_ATOMS: atom_id res chain seq x y z
N MET A 1 -10.69 6.07 -19.73
CA MET A 1 -11.40 6.49 -18.50
C MET A 1 -11.89 7.93 -18.61
N GLY A 2 -11.02 8.95 -18.61
CA GLY A 2 -11.46 10.36 -18.66
C GLY A 2 -12.33 10.74 -19.87
N LEU A 3 -12.03 10.20 -21.06
CA LEU A 3 -12.83 10.44 -22.26
C LEU A 3 -14.25 9.85 -22.15
N ALA A 4 -14.43 8.72 -21.47
CA ALA A 4 -15.75 8.10 -21.31
C ALA A 4 -16.63 8.90 -20.34
N VAL A 5 -16.04 9.42 -19.25
CA VAL A 5 -16.72 10.33 -18.33
C VAL A 5 -17.15 11.61 -19.07
N TYR A 6 -16.27 12.19 -19.88
CA TYR A 6 -16.60 13.38 -20.68
C TYR A 6 -17.76 13.13 -21.65
N ASN A 7 -17.77 11.97 -22.31
CA ASN A 7 -18.80 11.61 -23.28
C ASN A 7 -20.06 10.97 -22.64
N SER A 8 -20.19 10.98 -21.31
CA SER A 8 -21.31 10.33 -20.59
C SER A 8 -21.50 8.85 -20.94
N ILE A 9 -20.42 8.15 -21.29
CA ILE A 9 -20.41 6.71 -21.56
C ILE A 9 -20.14 5.99 -20.25
N ILE A 10 -21.07 5.13 -19.84
CA ILE A 10 -20.90 4.26 -18.66
C ILE A 10 -19.89 3.18 -19.01
N LEU A 11 -18.79 3.11 -18.26
CA LEU A 11 -17.82 2.03 -18.35
C LEU A 11 -18.15 0.98 -17.28
N ASP A 12 -18.32 -0.27 -17.69
CA ASP A 12 -18.43 -1.40 -16.77
C ASP A 12 -17.04 -1.75 -16.20
N MET A 13 -16.58 -0.96 -15.23
CA MET A 13 -15.32 -1.17 -14.53
C MET A 13 -15.59 -1.47 -13.07
N ARG A 14 -15.27 -2.70 -12.67
CA ARG A 14 -15.37 -3.15 -11.27
C ARG A 14 -14.05 -3.00 -10.55
N PHE A 15 -13.67 -1.75 -10.26
CA PHE A 15 -12.49 -1.49 -9.43
C PHE A 15 -12.84 -1.54 -7.93
N PRO A 16 -11.93 -2.01 -7.08
CA PRO A 16 -12.05 -1.83 -5.66
C PRO A 16 -12.17 -0.34 -5.28
N PRO A 17 -12.97 0.02 -4.24
CA PRO A 17 -13.23 1.39 -3.81
C PRO A 17 -11.96 2.20 -3.50
N CYS A 18 -10.88 1.54 -3.06
CA CYS A 18 -9.59 2.17 -2.80
C CYS A 18 -8.94 2.80 -4.05
N CYS A 19 -9.23 2.27 -5.25
CA CYS A 19 -8.78 2.87 -6.50
C CYS A 19 -9.42 4.23 -6.74
N TYR A 20 -10.68 4.41 -6.35
CA TYR A 20 -11.36 5.71 -6.46
C TYR A 20 -10.84 6.70 -5.44
N LYS A 21 -10.57 6.27 -4.19
CA LYS A 21 -9.90 7.10 -3.18
C LYS A 21 -8.55 7.63 -3.68
N LYS A 22 -7.80 6.78 -4.39
CA LYS A 22 -6.53 7.16 -5.03
C LYS A 22 -6.73 8.14 -6.19
N LEU A 23 -7.69 7.88 -7.09
CA LEU A 23 -7.98 8.77 -8.23
C LEU A 23 -8.48 10.15 -7.81
N LEU A 24 -9.13 10.26 -6.65
CA LEU A 24 -9.68 11.50 -6.11
C LEU A 24 -8.68 12.26 -5.20
N SER A 25 -7.46 11.76 -4.99
CA SER A 25 -6.46 12.45 -4.15
C SER A 25 -5.40 13.15 -5.01
N PRO A 26 -5.07 14.43 -4.76
CA PRO A 26 -5.82 15.42 -4.00
C PRO A 26 -7.15 15.75 -4.70
N ALA A 27 -8.18 16.12 -3.91
CA ALA A 27 -9.53 16.42 -4.42
C ALA A 27 -9.55 17.51 -5.50
N VAL A 28 -8.53 18.36 -5.54
CA VAL A 28 -8.27 19.34 -6.59
C VAL A 28 -6.78 19.36 -6.88
N VAL A 29 -6.38 19.09 -8.13
CA VAL A 29 -4.99 19.27 -8.57
C VAL A 29 -4.73 20.77 -8.69
N PRO A 30 -3.77 21.36 -7.95
CA PRO A 30 -3.49 22.79 -8.05
C PRO A 30 -3.06 23.14 -9.49
N TYR A 31 -3.81 24.00 -10.16
CA TYR A 31 -3.59 24.41 -11.56
C TYR A 31 -2.18 24.97 -11.83
N GLY A 32 -1.47 25.41 -10.79
CA GLY A 32 -0.11 25.97 -10.86
C GLY A 32 1.03 25.00 -10.56
N ASN A 33 0.79 23.71 -10.27
CA ASN A 33 1.87 22.77 -9.97
C ASN A 33 1.74 21.45 -10.75
N PRO A 34 2.34 21.34 -11.95
CA PRO A 34 2.33 20.11 -12.75
C PRO A 34 3.09 18.93 -12.10
N ARG A 35 3.78 19.15 -10.97
CA ARG A 35 4.43 18.09 -10.16
C ARG A 35 3.66 17.73 -8.89
N ALA A 36 2.44 18.23 -8.71
CA ALA A 36 1.60 17.84 -7.58
C ALA A 36 1.43 16.32 -7.59
N ARG A 37 1.90 15.64 -6.52
CA ARG A 37 1.74 14.20 -6.37
C ARG A 37 0.25 13.90 -6.16
N VAL A 38 -0.40 13.42 -7.22
CA VAL A 38 -1.74 12.86 -7.18
C VAL A 38 -1.67 11.38 -6.79
N GLY A 39 -2.68 10.88 -6.09
CA GLY A 39 -2.78 9.49 -5.65
C GLY A 39 -2.28 9.22 -4.23
N LEU A 40 -1.71 10.19 -3.52
CA LEU A 40 -1.29 10.01 -2.13
C LEU A 40 -2.51 9.87 -1.23
N VAL A 41 -2.87 8.65 -0.90
CA VAL A 41 -3.87 8.33 0.12
C VAL A 41 -3.27 7.28 1.04
N SER A 42 -3.34 7.53 2.34
CA SER A 42 -3.03 6.50 3.34
C SER A 42 -4.15 5.46 3.28
N LEU A 43 -3.84 4.31 2.71
CA LEU A 43 -4.77 3.18 2.64
C LEU A 43 -4.81 2.48 3.99
N THR A 44 -5.99 2.04 4.42
CA THR A 44 -6.12 1.22 5.63
C THR A 44 -5.93 -0.26 5.31
N VAL A 45 -5.72 -1.09 6.33
CA VAL A 45 -5.63 -2.55 6.18
C VAL A 45 -6.90 -3.13 5.54
N ASP A 46 -8.07 -2.51 5.78
CA ASP A 46 -9.34 -2.86 5.11
C ASP A 46 -9.29 -2.61 3.59
N ASP A 47 -8.72 -1.47 3.16
CA ASP A 47 -8.53 -1.17 1.74
C ASP A 47 -7.56 -2.18 1.07
N LEU A 48 -6.54 -2.61 1.82
CA LEU A 48 -5.62 -3.68 1.41
C LEU A 48 -6.34 -5.01 1.30
N GLN A 49 -7.27 -5.36 2.19
CA GLN A 49 -8.02 -6.62 2.14
C GLN A 49 -8.82 -6.77 0.85
N GLN A 50 -9.34 -5.66 0.31
CA GLN A 50 -10.10 -5.66 -0.95
C GLN A 50 -9.22 -5.82 -2.20
N THR A 51 -7.90 -5.58 -2.09
CA THR A 51 -6.97 -5.66 -3.23
C THR A 51 -6.01 -6.85 -3.14
N MET A 52 -5.55 -7.16 -1.94
CA MET A 52 -4.59 -8.19 -1.58
C MET A 52 -5.01 -8.83 -0.24
N PRO A 53 -6.00 -9.74 -0.25
CA PRO A 53 -6.53 -10.34 0.97
C PRO A 53 -5.48 -11.13 1.76
N ASP A 54 -4.61 -11.88 1.09
CA ASP A 54 -3.54 -12.67 1.73
C ASP A 54 -2.57 -11.80 2.54
N LEU A 55 -2.18 -10.67 1.95
CA LEU A 55 -1.29 -9.70 2.58
C LEU A 55 -1.99 -9.01 3.77
N ALA A 56 -3.23 -8.59 3.59
CA ALA A 56 -4.00 -7.96 4.67
C ALA A 56 -4.18 -8.91 5.85
N HIS A 57 -4.38 -10.20 5.60
CA HIS A 57 -4.40 -11.22 6.63
C HIS A 57 -3.07 -11.30 7.38
N GLY A 58 -1.94 -11.37 6.68
CA GLY A 58 -0.62 -11.40 7.31
C GLY A 58 -0.34 -10.15 8.17
N LEU A 59 -0.68 -8.95 7.68
CA LEU A 59 -0.55 -7.71 8.45
C LEU A 59 -1.46 -7.67 9.67
N LYS A 60 -2.67 -8.25 9.58
CA LYS A 60 -3.61 -8.34 10.71
C LYS A 60 -3.11 -9.33 11.76
N GLU A 61 -2.61 -10.48 11.32
CA GLU A 61 -2.00 -11.49 12.19
C GLU A 61 -0.78 -10.91 12.91
N LEU A 62 0.06 -10.14 12.22
CA LEU A 62 1.20 -9.42 12.81
C LEU A 62 0.77 -8.42 13.91
N LEU A 63 -0.36 -7.73 13.70
CA LEU A 63 -0.92 -6.79 14.68
C LEU A 63 -1.55 -7.49 15.89
N GLU A 64 -2.14 -8.66 15.69
CA GLU A 64 -2.80 -9.46 16.74
C GLU A 64 -1.84 -10.45 17.42
N TYR A 65 -0.62 -10.61 16.91
CA TYR A 65 0.38 -11.51 17.48
C TYR A 65 0.76 -11.10 18.92
N GLU A 66 0.56 -12.01 19.87
CA GLU A 66 0.89 -11.82 21.29
C GLU A 66 2.33 -12.27 21.63
N GLY A 67 2.96 -13.07 20.76
CA GLY A 67 4.31 -13.58 20.94
C GLY A 67 5.41 -12.56 20.59
N ASN A 68 6.65 -13.04 20.51
CA ASN A 68 7.78 -12.20 20.09
C ASN A 68 7.88 -12.17 18.55
N VAL A 69 7.40 -11.08 17.92
CA VAL A 69 7.41 -10.93 16.46
C VAL A 69 8.83 -11.06 15.89
N GLU A 70 9.84 -10.52 16.58
CA GLU A 70 11.22 -10.51 16.06
C GLU A 70 11.78 -11.93 15.93
N GLU A 71 11.61 -12.75 16.97
CA GLU A 71 12.18 -14.10 17.02
C GLU A 71 11.37 -15.11 16.20
N ASP A 72 10.05 -14.98 16.16
CA ASP A 72 9.17 -15.96 15.51
C ASP A 72 9.03 -15.71 14.00
N LEU A 73 8.91 -14.44 13.61
CA LEU A 73 8.64 -14.06 12.22
C LEU A 73 9.91 -13.61 11.49
N CYS A 74 10.96 -13.19 12.21
CA CYS A 74 12.25 -12.74 11.65
C CYS A 74 12.08 -11.78 10.45
N MET A 75 11.08 -10.92 10.50
CA MET A 75 10.77 -9.96 9.42
C MET A 75 11.56 -8.67 9.58
N THR A 76 11.87 -8.02 8.45
CA THR A 76 12.50 -6.70 8.40
C THR A 76 11.61 -5.70 7.68
N PHE A 77 11.96 -4.41 7.69
CA PHE A 77 11.24 -3.36 6.95
C PHE A 77 11.52 -3.42 5.43
N GLN A 78 11.49 -4.62 4.87
CA GLN A 78 11.73 -4.93 3.46
C GLN A 78 10.63 -5.86 2.96
N VAL A 79 10.11 -5.57 1.77
CA VAL A 79 9.12 -6.42 1.11
C VAL A 79 9.71 -6.98 -0.18
N SER A 80 9.48 -8.26 -0.44
CA SER A 80 9.76 -8.89 -1.73
C SER A 80 8.45 -9.13 -2.48
N ARG A 81 8.42 -8.76 -3.76
CA ARG A 81 7.26 -8.95 -4.62
C ARG A 81 7.71 -9.54 -5.94
N THR A 82 7.05 -10.60 -6.37
CA THR A 82 7.27 -11.19 -7.69
C THR A 82 6.47 -10.43 -8.72
N GLU A 83 7.15 -9.79 -9.66
CA GLU A 83 6.54 -9.05 -10.75
C GLU A 83 7.06 -9.61 -12.08
N PHE A 84 6.16 -10.07 -12.95
CA PHE A 84 6.50 -10.72 -14.24
C PHE A 84 7.52 -11.87 -14.12
N GLY A 85 7.48 -12.64 -13.02
CA GLY A 85 8.41 -13.74 -12.76
C GLY A 85 9.76 -13.31 -12.18
N ILE A 86 9.97 -12.02 -11.93
CA ILE A 86 11.18 -11.47 -11.31
C ILE A 86 10.85 -11.07 -9.88
N VAL A 87 11.58 -11.62 -8.91
CA VAL A 87 11.45 -11.19 -7.50
C VAL A 87 12.17 -9.85 -7.34
N ARG A 88 11.41 -8.80 -7.04
CA ARG A 88 11.94 -7.48 -6.71
C ARG A 88 11.80 -7.24 -5.22
N THR A 89 12.90 -6.89 -4.60
CA THR A 89 12.96 -6.61 -3.17
C THR A 89 13.11 -5.11 -2.96
N MET A 90 12.27 -4.54 -2.10
CA MET A 90 12.21 -3.10 -1.85
C MET A 90 12.11 -2.81 -0.36
N ASN A 91 12.89 -1.83 0.09
CA ASN A 91 12.86 -1.40 1.48
C ASN A 91 11.72 -0.41 1.70
N LEU A 92 10.87 -0.66 2.70
CA LEU A 92 9.74 0.21 3.06
C LEU A 92 10.20 1.52 3.73
N LYS A 93 11.39 1.49 4.33
CA LYS A 93 12.09 2.63 4.95
C LYS A 93 13.55 2.66 4.49
N PRO A 94 14.21 3.83 4.52
CA PRO A 94 15.65 3.89 4.27
C PRO A 94 16.40 2.97 5.24
N GLY A 95 17.11 1.98 4.71
CA GLY A 95 17.82 0.97 5.50
C GLY A 95 16.94 -0.11 6.13
N GLY A 96 15.72 -0.31 5.64
CA GLY A 96 14.74 -1.25 6.22
C GLY A 96 15.21 -2.70 6.32
N ASP A 97 16.13 -3.13 5.47
CA ASP A 97 16.83 -4.43 5.54
C ASP A 97 17.50 -4.73 6.89
N LYS A 98 17.94 -3.70 7.61
CA LYS A 98 18.64 -3.82 8.90
C LYS A 98 17.75 -3.57 10.11
N ILE A 99 16.49 -3.21 9.87
CA ILE A 99 15.55 -2.87 10.93
C ILE A 99 14.62 -4.08 11.08
N PRO A 100 14.76 -4.86 12.17
CA PRO A 100 13.82 -5.95 12.44
C PRO A 100 12.47 -5.39 12.86
N VAL A 101 11.42 -6.16 12.57
CA VAL A 101 10.06 -5.87 13.03
C VAL A 101 9.90 -6.42 14.46
N THR A 102 9.46 -5.57 15.37
CA THR A 102 9.24 -5.85 16.80
C THR A 102 7.81 -5.53 17.18
N ASN A 103 7.37 -6.01 18.35
CA ASN A 103 6.01 -5.77 18.87
C ASN A 103 5.67 -4.29 19.00
N GLU A 104 6.68 -3.44 19.27
CA GLU A 104 6.51 -1.99 19.40
C GLU A 104 6.45 -1.30 18.02
N ASN A 105 7.16 -1.85 17.02
CA ASN A 105 7.29 -1.20 15.71
C ASN A 105 6.33 -1.75 14.64
N ARG A 106 5.58 -2.83 14.93
CA ARG A 106 4.58 -3.46 14.03
C ARG A 106 3.56 -2.49 13.46
N ALA A 107 3.07 -1.54 14.26
CA ALA A 107 2.15 -0.51 13.78
C ALA A 107 2.84 0.43 12.76
N GLY A 108 4.13 0.69 12.96
CA GLY A 108 4.95 1.46 12.04
C GLY A 108 5.31 0.70 10.76
N GLU A 109 5.33 -0.63 10.79
CA GLU A 109 5.52 -1.51 9.62
C GLU A 109 4.27 -1.44 8.72
N VAL A 110 3.08 -1.68 9.28
CA VAL A 110 1.80 -1.53 8.58
C VAL A 110 1.62 -0.13 7.98
N TYR A 111 1.96 0.91 8.75
CA TYR A 111 1.91 2.29 8.25
C TYR A 111 2.86 2.51 7.08
N CYS A 112 4.10 2.02 7.17
CA CYS A 112 5.06 2.18 6.09
C CYS A 112 4.66 1.39 4.86
N TYR A 113 4.11 0.19 5.04
CA TYR A 113 3.56 -0.61 3.97
C TYR A 113 2.44 0.14 3.24
N SER A 114 1.45 0.66 3.97
CA SER A 114 0.32 1.39 3.39
C SER A 114 0.75 2.63 2.61
N THR A 115 1.82 3.30 3.04
CA THR A 115 2.39 4.47 2.36
C THR A 115 3.17 4.04 1.12
N CYS A 116 4.01 3.01 1.24
CA CYS A 116 4.89 2.55 0.17
C CYS A 116 4.14 1.77 -0.92
N PHE A 117 2.93 1.26 -0.62
CA PHE A 117 2.00 0.68 -1.59
C PHE A 117 1.75 1.60 -2.80
N HIS A 118 1.85 2.92 -2.61
CA HIS A 118 1.74 3.86 -3.72
C HIS A 118 2.88 3.76 -4.74
N GLU A 119 4.11 3.53 -4.28
CA GLU A 119 5.33 3.46 -5.08
C GLU A 119 5.58 2.08 -5.68
N LEU A 120 4.86 1.05 -5.21
CA LEU A 120 4.97 -0.35 -5.64
C LEU A 120 4.23 -0.70 -6.96
N ARG A 121 3.97 0.27 -7.84
CA ARG A 121 3.34 0.04 -9.14
C ARG A 121 3.95 0.86 -10.27
#